data_AF-Q7VYN1-F1
#
_entry.id   AF-Q7VYN1-F1
#
_cell.length_a   1.000
_cell.length_b   1.000
_cell.length_c   1.000
_cell.angle_alpha   90.00
_cell.angle_beta   90.00
_cell.angle_gamma   90.00
#
_symmetry.space_group_name_H-M   'P 1'
#
loop_
_entity.id
_entity.type
_entity.pdbx_description
1 polymer ?
#
loop_
_entity_poly.entity_id
_entity_poly.type
_entity_poly.pdbx_seq_one_letter_code
_entity_poly.pdbx_strand_id
1 'polypeptide(L)'
;MNKAFRFTPVIAALGMAAGIAMSAGAHAQTIKIAVVGPTTGQVTQYGDMVREGVDTAIERINATGGVNGKKLEAVVIDDGCEPKQGPVAANRVVNDKIGFVVGHVCSGATIAATEIYNNEGVVMVTPSATSPAVTDGKNYEFIFRTIGRDDQQGPAAAKFILEKIKPKTVAVIHDKQSYGQGIATAVKDTLEKNGTKVVIFEGINAGDSDYSAVITKLKAAKVDFVYYGGYHPEMGLLLRQGAEQGLDAKFMGPEGVGNPDINAIAGPAVEGMLLTLPADFTLNPVNAEIVKAFKDKKRDASGAFQLTAYAATQVIADGIKGAGSEDPTKVAQYLHANSFQTPIGKTSWNKQGDLNAFEFEVFTWHKDGSKTSYK
;
A
#
# COMPACT_ATOMS: atom_id res chain seq x y z
N MET A 1 -18.38 59.17 -69.16
CA MET A 1 -17.74 59.39 -67.84
C MET A 1 -18.39 58.44 -66.84
N ASN A 2 -17.76 57.29 -66.61
CA ASN A 2 -18.25 56.23 -65.72
C ASN A 2 -17.99 56.61 -64.26
N LYS A 3 -19.05 56.65 -63.42
CA LYS A 3 -18.91 56.63 -61.97
C LYS A 3 -19.47 55.30 -61.45
N ALA A 4 -18.57 54.40 -61.07
CA ALA A 4 -18.91 53.15 -60.40
C ALA A 4 -19.22 53.41 -58.92
N PHE A 5 -20.43 53.05 -58.49
CA PHE A 5 -20.79 52.93 -57.07
C PHE A 5 -20.14 51.65 -56.51
N ARG A 6 -19.23 51.79 -55.55
CA ARG A 6 -18.64 50.66 -54.81
C ARG A 6 -19.54 50.30 -53.63
N PHE A 7 -20.18 49.13 -53.70
CA PHE A 7 -20.84 48.49 -52.55
C PHE A 7 -19.78 47.89 -51.59
N THR A 8 -19.69 48.51 -50.42
CA THR A 8 -19.55 47.94 -49.06
C THR A 8 -18.60 46.76 -48.77
N PRO A 9 -17.60 46.92 -47.87
CA PRO A 9 -16.94 45.84 -47.16
C PRO A 9 -17.42 45.80 -45.70
N VAL A 10 -18.59 45.22 -45.41
CA VAL A 10 -19.06 45.05 -44.01
C VAL A 10 -19.37 43.59 -43.65
N ILE A 11 -19.38 42.67 -44.63
CA ILE A 11 -19.71 41.26 -44.37
C ILE A 11 -18.49 40.43 -43.92
N ALA A 12 -17.26 40.89 -44.13
CA ALA A 12 -16.07 40.14 -43.74
C ALA A 12 -15.71 40.22 -42.24
N ALA A 13 -16.27 41.20 -41.49
CA ALA A 13 -15.93 41.41 -40.09
C ALA A 13 -16.76 40.55 -39.10
N LEU A 14 -17.94 40.03 -39.51
CA LEU A 14 -18.75 39.16 -38.65
C LEU A 14 -18.34 37.67 -38.71
N GLY A 15 -17.67 37.23 -39.77
CA GLY A 15 -17.20 35.84 -39.88
C GLY A 15 -16.01 35.52 -38.97
N MET A 16 -15.19 36.53 -38.64
CA MET A 16 -13.97 36.34 -37.85
C MET A 16 -14.20 36.45 -36.33
N ALA A 17 -15.31 37.05 -35.89
CA ALA A 17 -15.70 37.11 -34.48
C ALA A 17 -16.38 35.81 -33.99
N ALA A 18 -17.02 35.05 -34.88
CA ALA A 18 -17.67 33.78 -34.52
C ALA A 18 -16.68 32.59 -34.38
N GLY A 19 -15.51 32.65 -35.04
CA GLY A 19 -14.50 31.58 -34.97
C GLY A 19 -13.65 31.59 -33.69
N ILE A 20 -13.53 32.74 -33.02
CA ILE A 20 -12.67 32.90 -31.82
C ILE A 20 -13.43 32.55 -30.53
N ALA A 21 -14.77 32.55 -30.53
CA ALA A 21 -15.57 32.19 -29.37
C ALA A 21 -15.70 30.67 -29.12
N MET A 22 -15.39 29.82 -30.11
CA MET A 22 -15.40 28.35 -29.95
C MET A 22 -14.04 27.75 -29.57
N SER A 23 -13.04 28.60 -29.33
CA SER A 23 -11.72 28.22 -28.83
C SER A 23 -11.47 28.76 -27.42
N ALA A 24 -12.54 28.89 -26.62
CA ALA A 24 -12.42 28.83 -25.17
C ALA A 24 -11.78 27.47 -24.85
N GLY A 25 -10.47 27.49 -24.62
CA GLY A 25 -9.67 26.31 -24.44
C GLY A 25 -10.37 25.37 -23.47
N ALA A 26 -10.62 24.15 -23.92
CA ALA A 26 -10.80 23.03 -23.02
C ALA A 26 -9.51 22.96 -22.21
N HIS A 27 -9.44 23.71 -21.10
CA HIS A 27 -8.50 23.43 -20.04
C HIS A 27 -8.79 21.97 -19.70
N ALA A 28 -7.90 21.08 -20.12
CA ALA A 28 -7.98 19.69 -19.77
C ALA A 28 -7.96 19.64 -18.24
N GLN A 29 -9.15 19.55 -17.63
CA GLN A 29 -9.28 19.45 -16.19
C GLN A 29 -8.52 18.19 -15.78
N THR A 30 -7.63 18.31 -14.79
CA THR A 30 -6.95 17.14 -14.23
C THR A 30 -7.83 16.52 -13.16
N ILE A 31 -7.82 15.19 -13.08
CA ILE A 31 -8.39 14.45 -11.96
C ILE A 31 -7.24 14.22 -10.99
N LYS A 32 -7.32 14.84 -9.82
CA LYS A 32 -6.31 14.70 -8.77
C LYS A 32 -6.53 13.41 -7.99
N ILE A 33 -5.45 12.71 -7.71
CA ILE A 33 -5.40 11.57 -6.79
C ILE A 33 -4.42 11.93 -5.68
N ALA A 34 -4.89 12.00 -4.44
CA ALA A 34 -4.00 12.18 -3.31
C ALA A 34 -3.23 10.87 -3.06
N VAL A 35 -1.92 10.96 -2.96
CA VAL A 35 -1.05 9.85 -2.57
C VAL A 35 -0.57 10.15 -1.15
N VAL A 36 -1.13 9.43 -0.18
CA VAL A 36 -0.94 9.75 1.24
C VAL A 36 -0.13 8.65 1.92
N GLY A 37 1.00 9.02 2.51
CA GLY A 37 1.92 8.08 3.15
C GLY A 37 3.19 8.76 3.67
N PRO A 38 4.13 7.98 4.25
CA PRO A 38 5.36 8.53 4.80
C PRO A 38 6.30 9.00 3.69
N THR A 39 6.54 10.31 3.63
CA THR A 39 7.66 10.92 2.88
C THR A 39 8.74 11.46 3.83
N THR A 40 8.46 11.44 5.13
CA THR A 40 9.43 11.67 6.20
C THR A 40 9.39 10.51 7.21
N GLY A 41 10.39 10.44 8.10
CA GLY A 41 10.48 9.42 9.14
C GLY A 41 11.35 8.21 8.75
N GLN A 42 11.27 7.13 9.53
CA GLN A 42 12.12 5.94 9.38
C GLN A 42 11.59 4.92 8.35
N VAL A 43 10.41 5.18 7.78
CA VAL A 43 9.67 4.21 6.96
C VAL A 43 9.24 4.80 5.62
N THR A 44 9.98 5.79 5.11
CA THR A 44 9.72 6.47 3.83
C THR A 44 9.70 5.52 2.65
N GLN A 45 10.49 4.43 2.73
CA GLN A 45 10.56 3.42 1.68
C GLN A 45 9.18 2.84 1.31
N TYR A 46 8.23 2.72 2.24
CA TYR A 46 6.88 2.27 1.90
C TYR A 46 6.07 3.32 1.14
N GLY A 47 6.26 4.60 1.47
CA GLY A 47 5.69 5.71 0.71
C GLY A 47 6.25 5.76 -0.71
N ASP A 48 7.56 5.52 -0.87
CA ASP A 48 8.21 5.43 -2.18
C ASP A 48 7.64 4.28 -3.02
N MET A 49 7.51 3.08 -2.45
CA MET A 49 6.88 1.94 -3.14
C MET A 49 5.46 2.25 -3.62
N VAL A 50 4.63 2.87 -2.77
CA VAL A 50 3.26 3.24 -3.16
C VAL A 50 3.27 4.31 -4.24
N ARG A 51 4.12 5.33 -4.11
CA ARG A 51 4.26 6.39 -5.11
C ARG A 51 4.73 5.85 -6.46
N GLU A 52 5.69 4.93 -6.49
CA GLU A 52 6.14 4.27 -7.72
C GLU A 52 5.01 3.53 -8.44
N GLY A 53 4.14 2.86 -7.68
CA GLY A 53 2.96 2.19 -8.21
C GLY A 53 1.94 3.16 -8.80
N VAL A 54 1.61 4.21 -8.04
CA VAL A 54 0.67 5.26 -8.49
C VAL A 54 1.19 5.97 -9.72
N ASP A 55 2.44 6.44 -9.69
CA ASP A 55 3.05 7.19 -10.80
C ASP A 55 3.06 6.34 -12.07
N THR A 56 3.42 5.05 -11.97
CA THR A 56 3.44 4.15 -13.13
C THR A 56 2.03 3.93 -13.70
N ALA A 57 1.01 3.77 -12.85
CA ALA A 57 -0.37 3.65 -13.31
C ALA A 57 -0.87 4.93 -13.99
N ILE A 58 -0.66 6.10 -13.36
CA ILE A 58 -1.02 7.41 -13.91
C ILE A 58 -0.36 7.65 -15.26
N GLU A 59 0.94 7.38 -15.39
CA GLU A 59 1.68 7.56 -16.64
C GLU A 59 1.09 6.72 -17.77
N ARG A 60 0.79 5.44 -17.51
CA ARG A 60 0.19 4.53 -18.51
C ARG A 60 -1.24 4.94 -18.87
N ILE A 61 -2.07 5.31 -17.89
CA ILE A 61 -3.44 5.75 -18.12
C ILE A 61 -3.45 7.05 -18.95
N ASN A 62 -2.60 8.02 -18.59
CA ASN A 62 -2.49 9.28 -19.32
C ASN A 62 -1.97 9.11 -20.75
N ALA A 63 -1.05 8.16 -20.98
CA ALA A 63 -0.55 7.84 -22.32
C ALA A 63 -1.63 7.28 -23.26
N THR A 64 -2.74 6.76 -22.73
CA THR A 64 -3.87 6.22 -23.50
C THR A 64 -5.07 7.18 -23.57
N GLY A 65 -4.87 8.46 -23.24
CA GLY A 65 -5.91 9.50 -23.30
C GLY A 65 -6.57 9.80 -21.95
N GLY A 66 -6.10 9.18 -20.86
CA GLY A 66 -6.55 9.46 -19.50
C GLY A 66 -7.88 8.79 -19.13
N VAL A 67 -8.66 9.47 -18.30
CA VAL A 67 -9.97 9.04 -17.80
C VAL A 67 -11.00 10.02 -18.33
N ASN A 68 -11.91 9.56 -19.19
CA ASN A 68 -12.92 10.41 -19.85
C ASN A 68 -12.31 11.66 -20.54
N GLY A 69 -11.11 11.51 -21.12
CA GLY A 69 -10.36 12.60 -21.78
C GLY A 69 -9.58 13.52 -20.83
N LYS A 70 -9.63 13.28 -19.51
CA LYS A 70 -8.90 14.05 -18.49
C LYS A 70 -7.65 13.30 -18.02
N LYS A 71 -6.57 14.04 -17.75
CA LYS A 71 -5.34 13.47 -17.19
C LYS A 71 -5.46 13.25 -15.69
N LEU A 72 -4.89 12.17 -15.19
CA LEU A 72 -4.67 11.93 -13.76
C LEU A 72 -3.41 12.67 -13.29
N GLU A 73 -3.44 13.18 -12.06
CA GLU A 73 -2.33 13.89 -11.42
C GLU A 73 -2.20 13.45 -9.95
N ALA A 74 -1.00 13.02 -9.54
CA ALA A 74 -0.73 12.66 -8.14
C ALA A 74 -0.46 13.91 -7.29
N VAL A 75 -1.10 13.99 -6.12
CA VAL A 75 -0.82 14.99 -5.09
C VAL A 75 -0.27 14.27 -3.86
N VAL A 76 1.03 14.40 -3.61
CA VAL A 76 1.69 13.71 -2.50
C VAL A 76 1.44 14.47 -1.20
N ILE A 77 1.00 13.76 -0.16
CA ILE A 77 0.75 14.31 1.18
C ILE A 77 1.44 13.41 2.20
N ASP A 78 2.30 14.02 3.01
CA ASP A 78 3.01 13.34 4.09
C ASP A 78 2.09 13.09 5.29
N ASP A 79 2.10 11.87 5.79
CA ASP A 79 1.56 11.54 7.12
C ASP A 79 2.63 10.97 8.06
N GLY A 80 3.88 10.84 7.60
CA GLY A 80 4.98 10.26 8.37
C GLY A 80 4.73 8.84 8.90
N CYS A 81 3.69 8.12 8.42
CA CYS A 81 3.22 6.86 9.00
C CYS A 81 2.73 7.01 10.47
N GLU A 82 2.37 8.22 10.89
CA GLU A 82 2.02 8.55 12.28
C GLU A 82 0.50 8.67 12.48
N PRO A 83 -0.11 7.95 13.45
CA PRO A 83 -1.56 8.02 13.69
C PRO A 83 -2.10 9.44 13.88
N LYS A 84 -1.33 10.31 14.55
CA LYS A 84 -1.70 11.72 14.79
C LYS A 84 -1.70 12.58 13.53
N GLN A 85 -0.97 12.19 12.48
CA GLN A 85 -0.90 12.93 11.22
C GLN A 85 -1.96 12.46 10.21
N GLY A 86 -2.51 11.25 10.38
CA GLY A 86 -3.60 10.73 9.55
C GLY A 86 -4.76 11.73 9.37
N PRO A 87 -5.37 12.23 10.46
CA PRO A 87 -6.43 13.25 10.38
C PRO A 87 -5.98 14.56 9.72
N VAL A 88 -4.73 14.99 9.93
CA VAL A 88 -4.19 16.24 9.35
C VAL A 88 -4.10 16.10 7.83
N ALA A 89 -3.55 14.99 7.34
CA ALA A 89 -3.47 14.68 5.93
C ALA A 89 -4.87 14.50 5.31
N ALA A 90 -5.80 13.83 5.99
CA ALA A 90 -7.18 13.68 5.51
C ALA A 90 -7.91 15.02 5.36
N ASN A 91 -7.81 15.90 6.37
CA ASN A 91 -8.39 17.24 6.28
C ASN A 91 -7.77 18.06 5.14
N ARG A 92 -6.47 17.88 4.87
CA ARG A 92 -5.83 18.53 3.71
C ARG A 92 -6.43 18.05 2.39
N VAL A 93 -6.62 16.74 2.21
CA VAL A 93 -7.27 16.17 1.01
C VAL A 93 -8.66 16.77 0.79
N VAL A 94 -9.47 16.83 1.86
CA VAL A 94 -10.83 17.39 1.83
C VAL A 94 -10.79 18.89 1.48
N ASN A 95 -9.92 19.66 2.12
CA ASN A 95 -9.77 21.10 1.86
C ASN A 95 -9.27 21.38 0.43
N ASP A 96 -8.38 20.54 -0.10
CA ASP A 96 -7.88 20.60 -1.48
C ASP A 96 -8.92 20.10 -2.51
N LYS A 97 -10.10 19.65 -2.04
CA LYS A 97 -11.24 19.15 -2.83
C LYS A 97 -10.85 17.96 -3.72
N ILE A 98 -10.02 17.08 -3.18
CA ILE A 98 -9.60 15.86 -3.86
C ILE A 98 -10.56 14.72 -3.47
N GLY A 99 -11.26 14.14 -4.44
CA GLY A 99 -12.25 13.09 -4.20
C GLY A 99 -11.69 11.67 -4.12
N PHE A 100 -10.41 11.48 -4.43
CA PHE A 100 -9.78 10.16 -4.56
C PHE A 100 -8.42 10.11 -3.86
N VAL A 101 -8.22 9.09 -3.04
CA VAL A 101 -7.00 8.85 -2.28
C VAL A 101 -6.47 7.45 -2.58
N VAL A 102 -5.18 7.36 -2.89
CA VAL A 102 -4.41 6.11 -2.78
C VAL A 102 -3.52 6.24 -1.54
N GLY A 103 -3.81 5.41 -0.54
CA GLY A 103 -3.27 5.55 0.80
C GLY A 103 -4.36 5.31 1.84
N HIS A 104 -4.15 5.59 3.12
CA HIS A 104 -2.83 5.83 3.70
C HIS A 104 -2.01 4.53 3.70
N VAL A 105 -0.70 4.66 3.95
CA VAL A 105 0.21 3.52 3.85
C VAL A 105 0.14 2.65 5.11
N CYS A 106 0.24 3.26 6.29
CA CYS A 106 0.36 2.53 7.55
C CYS A 106 -0.97 2.42 8.29
N SER A 107 -1.28 1.23 8.80
CA SER A 107 -2.55 0.95 9.46
C SER A 107 -2.96 1.96 10.52
N GLY A 108 -2.03 2.41 11.38
CA GLY A 108 -2.34 3.40 12.43
C GLY A 108 -2.82 4.75 11.89
N ALA A 109 -2.12 5.28 10.87
CA ALA A 109 -2.52 6.52 10.19
C ALA A 109 -3.81 6.32 9.37
N THR A 110 -3.95 5.19 8.67
CA THR A 110 -5.15 4.84 7.91
C THR A 110 -6.39 4.79 8.80
N ILE A 111 -6.32 4.07 9.93
CA ILE A 111 -7.43 3.96 10.89
C ILE A 111 -7.90 5.35 11.33
N ALA A 112 -6.95 6.23 11.68
CA ALA A 112 -7.26 7.58 12.14
C ALA A 112 -7.84 8.50 11.04
N ALA A 113 -7.58 8.23 9.76
CA ALA A 113 -8.04 9.03 8.64
C ALA A 113 -9.39 8.57 8.04
N THR A 114 -9.67 7.26 8.05
CA THR A 114 -10.79 6.66 7.31
C THR A 114 -12.17 7.23 7.63
N GLU A 115 -12.46 7.54 8.89
CA GLU A 115 -13.75 8.11 9.29
C GLU A 115 -14.01 9.48 8.63
N ILE A 116 -12.96 10.30 8.52
CA ILE A 116 -13.05 11.63 7.87
C ILE A 116 -13.39 11.44 6.39
N TYR A 117 -12.66 10.58 5.67
CA TYR A 117 -12.94 10.34 4.25
C TYR A 117 -14.34 9.78 4.02
N ASN A 118 -14.78 8.84 4.87
CA ASN A 118 -16.11 8.27 4.73
C ASN A 118 -17.22 9.31 4.96
N ASN A 119 -17.06 10.19 5.96
CA ASN A 119 -18.05 11.22 6.25
C ASN A 119 -18.06 12.35 5.19
N GLU A 120 -16.90 12.66 4.61
CA GLU A 120 -16.75 13.71 3.59
C GLU A 120 -16.96 13.19 2.15
N GLY A 121 -17.27 11.90 1.98
CA GLY A 121 -17.52 11.29 0.68
C GLY A 121 -16.27 11.27 -0.22
N VAL A 122 -15.11 10.93 0.34
CA VAL A 122 -13.84 10.77 -0.39
C VAL A 122 -13.52 9.29 -0.53
N VAL A 123 -13.36 8.81 -1.76
CA VAL A 123 -12.96 7.41 -2.00
C VAL A 123 -11.49 7.24 -1.63
N MET A 124 -11.22 6.34 -0.69
CA MET A 124 -9.87 5.97 -0.29
C MET A 124 -9.62 4.50 -0.58
N VAL A 125 -8.56 4.21 -1.34
CA VAL A 125 -8.08 2.84 -1.60
C VAL A 125 -6.69 2.68 -1.01
N THR A 126 -6.57 1.97 0.11
CA THR A 126 -5.26 1.69 0.72
C THR A 126 -4.59 0.49 0.04
N PRO A 127 -3.33 0.63 -0.42
CA PRO A 127 -2.60 -0.45 -1.06
C PRO A 127 -1.73 -1.27 -0.10
N SER A 128 -1.72 -0.94 1.20
CA SER A 128 -0.75 -1.51 2.16
C SER A 128 -1.25 -1.61 3.60
N ALA A 129 -2.32 -0.93 4.01
CA ALA A 129 -2.79 -1.04 5.39
C ALA A 129 -3.59 -2.33 5.61
N THR A 130 -3.00 -3.28 6.33
CA THR A 130 -3.50 -4.65 6.51
C THR A 130 -4.33 -4.86 7.77
N SER A 131 -4.33 -3.90 8.72
CA SER A 131 -5.03 -4.09 9.99
C SER A 131 -6.54 -4.23 9.79
N PRO A 132 -7.19 -5.28 10.32
CA PRO A 132 -8.64 -5.44 10.30
C PRO A 132 -9.41 -4.19 10.78
N ALA A 133 -8.85 -3.46 11.74
CA ALA A 133 -9.46 -2.28 12.35
C ALA A 133 -9.70 -1.10 11.37
N VAL A 134 -9.12 -1.13 10.17
CA VAL A 134 -9.40 -0.14 9.11
C VAL A 134 -10.87 -0.22 8.64
N THR A 135 -11.49 -1.41 8.64
CA THR A 135 -12.85 -1.63 8.08
C THR A 135 -13.82 -2.34 9.04
N ASP A 136 -13.32 -3.09 10.02
CA ASP A 136 -14.14 -3.92 10.90
C ASP A 136 -15.15 -3.11 11.72
N GLY A 137 -16.43 -3.48 11.60
CA GLY A 137 -17.54 -2.86 12.34
C GLY A 137 -17.84 -1.41 11.95
N LYS A 138 -17.24 -0.89 10.86
CA LYS A 138 -17.38 0.53 10.47
C LYS A 138 -18.48 0.80 9.47
N ASN A 139 -18.85 -0.18 8.64
CA ASN A 139 -19.82 -0.04 7.55
C ASN A 139 -19.48 1.15 6.62
N TYR A 140 -18.19 1.35 6.34
CA TYR A 140 -17.75 2.41 5.45
C TYR A 140 -18.16 2.13 4.00
N GLU A 141 -18.60 3.18 3.30
CA GLU A 141 -19.01 3.12 1.90
C GLU A 141 -17.86 3.49 0.96
N PHE A 142 -16.95 4.36 1.40
CA PHE A 142 -15.91 4.97 0.56
C PHE A 142 -14.51 4.37 0.74
N ILE A 143 -14.35 3.39 1.62
CA ILE A 143 -13.06 2.85 2.03
C ILE A 143 -12.86 1.47 1.41
N PHE A 144 -11.74 1.28 0.70
CA PHE A 144 -11.39 0.04 0.02
C PHE A 144 -9.92 -0.32 0.24
N ARG A 145 -9.56 -1.59 -0.01
CA ARG A 145 -8.16 -2.06 0.01
C ARG A 145 -7.75 -2.75 -1.27
N THR A 146 -6.50 -2.64 -1.67
CA THR A 146 -5.88 -3.53 -2.69
C THR A 146 -4.78 -4.41 -2.13
N ILE A 147 -4.85 -4.66 -0.82
CA ILE A 147 -3.99 -5.53 -0.02
C ILE A 147 -4.86 -6.47 0.82
N GLY A 148 -4.32 -7.61 1.24
CA GLY A 148 -4.96 -8.51 2.19
C GLY A 148 -4.97 -7.99 3.63
N ARG A 149 -5.47 -8.81 4.56
CA ARG A 149 -5.60 -8.44 5.98
C ARG A 149 -4.71 -9.27 6.91
N ASP A 150 -4.36 -8.70 8.05
CA ASP A 150 -3.52 -9.37 9.07
C ASP A 150 -4.20 -10.63 9.67
N ASP A 151 -5.53 -10.69 9.70
CA ASP A 151 -6.29 -11.87 10.14
C ASP A 151 -6.35 -12.99 9.09
N GLN A 152 -5.74 -12.76 7.92
CA GLN A 152 -5.43 -13.79 6.93
C GLN A 152 -3.94 -14.13 6.97
N GLN A 153 -3.09 -13.10 7.01
CA GLN A 153 -1.64 -13.23 6.96
C GLN A 153 -1.04 -13.85 8.23
N GLY A 154 -1.50 -13.43 9.41
CA GLY A 154 -1.05 -13.97 10.69
C GLY A 154 -1.30 -15.48 10.79
N PRO A 155 -2.54 -15.95 10.54
CA PRO A 155 -2.81 -17.39 10.49
C PRO A 155 -2.01 -18.15 9.41
N ALA A 156 -1.76 -17.54 8.24
CA ALA A 156 -0.91 -18.15 7.21
C ALA A 156 0.55 -18.31 7.69
N ALA A 157 1.11 -17.29 8.34
CA ALA A 157 2.44 -17.35 8.96
C ALA A 157 2.49 -18.43 10.06
N ALA A 158 1.51 -18.45 10.97
CA ALA A 158 1.44 -19.45 12.03
C ALA A 158 1.32 -20.88 11.48
N LYS A 159 0.49 -21.10 10.45
CA LYS A 159 0.37 -22.40 9.78
C LYS A 159 1.71 -22.84 9.19
N PHE A 160 2.42 -21.93 8.52
CA PHE A 160 3.74 -22.21 7.99
C PHE A 160 4.76 -22.58 9.08
N ILE A 161 4.76 -21.86 10.20
CA ILE A 161 5.60 -22.15 11.36
C ILE A 161 5.34 -23.57 11.89
N LEU A 162 4.07 -23.96 12.03
CA LEU A 162 3.65 -25.26 12.53
C LEU A 162 4.01 -26.41 11.57
N GLU A 163 3.81 -26.21 10.27
CA GLU A 163 3.91 -27.28 9.28
C GLU A 163 5.31 -27.47 8.71
N LYS A 164 6.05 -26.37 8.52
CA LYS A 164 7.34 -26.38 7.81
C LYS A 164 8.52 -26.17 8.75
N ILE A 165 8.43 -25.23 9.69
CA ILE A 165 9.55 -24.90 10.57
C ILE A 165 9.62 -25.83 11.78
N LYS A 166 8.49 -26.10 12.44
CA LYS A 166 8.38 -26.96 13.63
C LYS A 166 9.37 -26.58 14.75
N PRO A 167 9.39 -25.31 15.19
CA PRO A 167 10.31 -24.86 16.24
C PRO A 167 9.98 -25.47 17.59
N LYS A 168 10.97 -25.57 18.48
CA LYS A 168 10.79 -26.09 19.84
C LYS A 168 10.30 -25.01 20.80
N THR A 169 10.78 -23.78 20.65
CA THR A 169 10.54 -22.68 21.58
C THR A 169 10.30 -21.39 20.81
N VAL A 170 9.04 -20.95 20.77
CA VAL A 170 8.62 -19.78 20.01
C VAL A 170 8.47 -18.55 20.89
N ALA A 171 9.03 -17.43 20.45
CA ALA A 171 8.69 -16.10 20.95
C ALA A 171 7.96 -15.29 19.86
N VAL A 172 7.12 -14.37 20.31
CA VAL A 172 6.42 -13.41 19.47
C VAL A 172 6.67 -12.01 20.02
N ILE A 173 7.26 -11.13 19.21
CA ILE A 173 7.61 -9.76 19.57
C ILE A 173 6.79 -8.79 18.69
N HIS A 174 6.47 -7.60 19.20
CA HIS A 174 5.80 -6.56 18.41
C HIS A 174 6.26 -5.14 18.75
N ASP A 175 6.01 -4.19 17.86
CA ASP A 175 6.35 -2.76 18.04
C ASP A 175 5.32 -1.92 18.83
N LYS A 176 4.23 -2.56 19.28
CA LYS A 176 3.08 -1.97 20.01
C LYS A 176 2.19 -1.07 19.15
N GLN A 177 2.48 -0.95 17.86
CA GLN A 177 1.61 -0.25 16.93
C GLN A 177 0.46 -1.16 16.49
N SER A 178 -0.64 -0.56 16.02
CA SER A 178 -1.86 -1.30 15.66
C SER A 178 -1.61 -2.40 14.62
N TYR A 179 -0.69 -2.17 13.68
CA TYR A 179 -0.26 -3.17 12.70
C TYR A 179 0.57 -4.27 13.36
N GLY A 180 1.75 -3.93 13.90
CA GLY A 180 2.69 -4.92 14.42
C GLY A 180 2.13 -5.74 15.57
N GLN A 181 1.43 -5.11 16.52
CA GLN A 181 0.76 -5.83 17.60
C GLN A 181 -0.42 -6.66 17.09
N GLY A 182 -1.19 -6.16 16.13
CA GLY A 182 -2.34 -6.88 15.56
C GLY A 182 -1.94 -8.20 14.93
N ILE A 183 -0.98 -8.16 14.00
CA ILE A 183 -0.51 -9.37 13.31
C ILE A 183 0.26 -10.31 14.25
N ALA A 184 1.06 -9.79 15.19
CA ALA A 184 1.73 -10.60 16.20
C ALA A 184 0.71 -11.35 17.09
N THR A 185 -0.38 -10.69 17.48
CA THR A 185 -1.47 -11.32 18.25
C THR A 185 -2.15 -12.42 17.43
N ALA A 186 -2.46 -12.17 16.16
CA ALA A 186 -3.05 -13.18 15.28
C ALA A 186 -2.16 -14.42 15.12
N VAL A 187 -0.85 -14.24 15.00
CA VAL A 187 0.13 -15.35 14.97
C VAL A 187 0.15 -16.10 16.30
N LYS A 188 0.32 -15.40 17.42
CA LYS A 188 0.34 -16.01 18.76
C LYS A 188 -0.91 -16.86 18.98
N ASP A 189 -2.09 -16.29 18.76
CA ASP A 189 -3.36 -16.96 19.06
C ASP A 189 -3.56 -18.17 18.15
N THR A 190 -3.12 -18.10 16.89
CA THR A 190 -3.16 -19.24 15.97
C THR A 190 -2.20 -20.36 16.39
N LEU A 191 -0.98 -20.02 16.83
CA LEU A 191 0.00 -21.00 17.34
C LEU A 191 -0.53 -21.70 18.60
N GLU A 192 -1.03 -20.93 19.57
CA GLU A 192 -1.53 -21.47 20.84
C GLU A 192 -2.78 -22.33 20.65
N LYS A 193 -3.70 -21.91 19.76
CA LYS A 193 -4.88 -22.71 19.39
C LYS A 193 -4.50 -24.07 18.79
N ASN A 194 -3.34 -24.18 18.16
CA ASN A 194 -2.82 -25.42 17.56
C ASN A 194 -1.79 -26.14 18.45
N GLY A 195 -1.70 -25.78 19.73
CA GLY A 195 -0.91 -26.51 20.73
C GLY A 195 0.57 -26.10 20.82
N THR A 196 1.01 -25.07 20.08
CA THR A 196 2.36 -24.50 20.25
C THR A 196 2.31 -23.33 21.22
N LYS A 197 2.90 -23.50 22.40
CA LYS A 197 2.99 -22.44 23.40
C LYS A 197 4.00 -21.36 22.97
N VAL A 198 3.56 -20.10 22.99
CA VAL A 198 4.46 -18.94 22.88
C VAL A 198 5.06 -18.65 24.26
N VAL A 199 6.38 -18.79 24.40
CA VAL A 199 7.04 -18.64 25.72
C VAL A 199 7.29 -17.19 26.11
N ILE A 200 7.37 -16.30 25.14
CA ILE A 200 7.52 -14.85 25.32
C ILE A 200 6.58 -14.16 24.32
N PHE A 201 5.69 -13.32 24.83
CA PHE A 201 4.93 -12.33 24.05
C PHE A 201 5.24 -10.95 24.62
N GLU A 202 6.03 -10.14 23.91
CA GLU A 202 6.53 -8.86 24.44
C GLU A 202 6.57 -7.76 23.38
N GLY A 203 6.25 -6.53 23.80
CA GLY A 203 6.34 -5.36 22.95
C GLY A 203 7.65 -4.60 23.14
N ILE A 204 8.32 -4.25 22.06
CA ILE A 204 9.40 -3.25 22.00
C ILE A 204 8.85 -1.86 21.61
N ASN A 205 9.60 -0.78 21.82
CA ASN A 205 9.18 0.52 21.30
C ASN A 205 9.78 0.72 19.91
N ALA A 206 8.94 1.12 18.94
CA ALA A 206 9.44 1.56 17.65
C ALA A 206 10.37 2.77 17.80
N GLY A 207 11.47 2.78 17.04
CA GLY A 207 12.45 3.86 17.03
C GLY A 207 13.55 3.76 18.11
N ASP A 208 13.49 2.78 19.02
CA ASP A 208 14.59 2.51 19.94
C ASP A 208 15.82 2.02 19.15
N SER A 209 17.01 2.40 19.62
CA SER A 209 18.29 1.98 19.00
C SER A 209 18.89 0.73 19.64
N ASP A 210 18.36 0.28 20.77
CA ASP A 210 18.86 -0.84 21.57
C ASP A 210 17.73 -1.77 22.01
N TYR A 211 17.78 -3.02 21.53
CA TYR A 211 16.88 -4.12 21.86
C TYR A 211 17.59 -5.23 22.66
N SER A 212 18.75 -4.94 23.26
CA SER A 212 19.56 -5.92 24.00
C SER A 212 18.83 -6.61 25.13
N ALA A 213 17.95 -5.89 25.84
CA ALA A 213 17.17 -6.44 26.94
C ALA A 213 16.21 -7.55 26.48
N VAL A 214 15.47 -7.36 25.38
CA VAL A 214 14.56 -8.39 24.86
C VAL A 214 15.37 -9.57 24.29
N ILE A 215 16.49 -9.31 23.62
CA ILE A 215 17.38 -10.36 23.09
C ILE A 215 17.95 -11.22 24.22
N THR A 216 18.35 -10.62 25.34
CA THR A 216 18.82 -11.34 26.53
C THR A 216 17.75 -12.28 27.09
N LYS A 217 16.48 -11.83 27.13
CA LYS A 217 15.34 -12.68 27.53
C LYS A 217 15.12 -13.84 26.56
N LEU A 218 15.18 -13.60 25.24
CA LEU A 218 15.04 -14.63 24.21
C LEU A 218 16.11 -15.73 24.39
N LYS A 219 17.37 -15.34 24.64
CA LYS A 219 18.46 -16.28 24.91
C LYS A 219 18.22 -17.08 26.20
N ALA A 220 17.85 -16.40 27.28
CA ALA A 220 17.59 -17.06 28.57
C ALA A 220 16.45 -18.10 28.47
N ALA A 221 15.43 -17.80 27.66
CA ALA A 221 14.33 -18.71 27.37
C ALA A 221 14.67 -19.81 26.34
N LYS A 222 15.88 -19.80 25.76
CA LYS A 222 16.31 -20.75 24.70
C LYS A 222 15.35 -20.77 23.51
N VAL A 223 14.92 -19.59 23.08
CA VAL A 223 14.08 -19.41 21.90
C VAL A 223 14.86 -19.82 20.65
N ASP A 224 14.27 -20.68 19.83
CA ASP A 224 14.82 -21.09 18.52
C ASP A 224 14.05 -20.48 17.33
N PHE A 225 12.92 -19.82 17.60
CA PHE A 225 12.14 -19.10 16.60
C PHE A 225 11.47 -17.84 17.17
N VAL A 226 11.62 -16.73 16.46
CA VAL A 226 11.01 -15.44 16.78
C VAL A 226 10.10 -15.02 15.63
N TYR A 227 8.82 -14.80 15.91
CA TYR A 227 7.98 -13.98 15.04
C TYR A 227 8.04 -12.53 15.52
N TYR A 228 8.28 -11.59 14.63
CA TYR A 228 8.24 -10.16 14.93
C TYR A 228 7.19 -9.46 14.08
N GLY A 229 6.19 -8.86 14.72
CA GLY A 229 5.20 -8.01 14.08
C GLY A 229 5.60 -6.54 14.16
N GLY A 230 5.93 -5.95 13.01
CA GLY A 230 6.29 -4.54 12.89
C GLY A 230 7.04 -4.26 11.59
N TYR A 231 7.90 -3.24 11.61
CA TYR A 231 8.59 -2.72 10.42
C TYR A 231 10.08 -3.07 10.36
N HIS A 232 10.67 -2.80 9.20
CA HIS A 232 12.06 -3.14 8.89
C HIS A 232 13.13 -2.49 9.80
N PRO A 233 12.97 -1.28 10.37
CA PRO A 233 14.02 -0.69 11.19
C PRO A 233 14.29 -1.52 12.45
N GLU A 234 13.22 -1.87 13.16
CA GLU A 234 13.26 -2.72 14.36
C GLU A 234 13.72 -4.13 14.04
N MET A 235 13.18 -4.76 12.99
CA MET A 235 13.57 -6.13 12.60
C MET A 235 15.07 -6.19 12.27
N GLY A 236 15.58 -5.19 11.54
CA GLY A 236 16.99 -5.11 11.20
C GLY A 236 17.89 -5.04 12.45
N LEU A 237 17.49 -4.25 13.45
CA LEU A 237 18.21 -4.14 14.72
C LEU A 237 18.11 -5.42 15.56
N LEU A 238 16.93 -6.06 15.62
CA LEU A 238 16.74 -7.34 16.30
C LEU A 238 17.64 -8.43 15.71
N LEU A 239 17.73 -8.50 14.38
CA LEU A 239 18.62 -9.43 13.68
C LEU A 239 20.09 -9.15 13.98
N ARG A 240 20.54 -7.90 13.80
CA ARG A 240 21.94 -7.52 14.03
C ARG A 240 22.37 -7.76 15.47
N GLN A 241 21.65 -7.17 16.43
CA GLN A 241 22.00 -7.25 17.84
C GLN A 241 21.80 -8.68 18.37
N GLY A 242 20.86 -9.44 17.81
CA GLY A 242 20.67 -10.85 18.09
C GLY A 242 21.90 -11.67 17.70
N ALA A 243 22.41 -11.47 16.48
CA ALA A 243 23.62 -12.12 16.00
C ALA A 243 24.87 -11.71 16.82
N GLU A 244 25.04 -10.43 17.12
CA GLU A 244 26.13 -9.91 17.97
C GLU A 244 26.13 -10.53 19.37
N GLN A 245 24.94 -10.83 19.92
CA GLN A 245 24.78 -11.50 21.20
C GLN A 245 24.78 -13.03 21.10
N GLY A 246 24.89 -13.63 19.91
CA GLY A 246 24.86 -15.08 19.72
C GLY A 246 23.51 -15.71 20.04
N LEU A 247 22.40 -15.05 19.70
CA LEU A 247 21.08 -15.66 19.66
C LEU A 247 20.96 -16.55 18.42
N ASP A 248 20.83 -17.85 18.62
CA ASP A 248 20.62 -18.85 17.56
C ASP A 248 19.13 -19.11 17.34
N ALA A 249 18.41 -18.11 16.83
CA ALA A 249 16.98 -18.20 16.52
C ALA A 249 16.72 -17.81 15.08
N LYS A 250 15.77 -18.51 14.43
CA LYS A 250 15.22 -18.07 13.15
C LYS A 250 14.21 -16.96 13.38
N PHE A 251 14.25 -15.94 12.53
CA PHE A 251 13.29 -14.83 12.57
C PHE A 251 12.30 -14.92 11.43
N MET A 252 11.05 -14.58 11.73
CA MET A 252 10.00 -14.39 10.74
C MET A 252 9.27 -13.07 10.96
N GLY A 253 8.94 -12.35 9.89
CA GLY A 253 8.13 -11.14 9.96
C GLY A 253 6.99 -11.08 8.94
N PRO A 254 6.13 -10.07 9.04
CA PRO A 254 5.15 -9.72 8.03
C PRO A 254 5.79 -8.95 6.85
N GLU A 255 4.97 -8.53 5.90
CA GLU A 255 5.40 -7.83 4.68
C GLU A 255 6.08 -6.50 4.98
N GLY A 256 5.72 -5.87 6.09
CA GLY A 256 6.39 -4.68 6.59
C GLY A 256 7.90 -4.86 6.78
N VAL A 257 8.43 -6.04 7.08
CA VAL A 257 9.90 -6.19 7.23
C VAL A 257 10.63 -6.40 5.90
N GLY A 258 9.90 -6.67 4.81
CA GLY A 258 10.46 -7.13 3.54
C GLY A 258 10.79 -6.03 2.54
N ASN A 259 11.87 -5.29 2.78
CA ASN A 259 12.40 -4.34 1.80
C ASN A 259 13.95 -4.26 1.86
N PRO A 260 14.63 -3.76 0.81
CA PRO A 260 16.09 -3.75 0.75
C PRO A 260 16.82 -2.99 1.86
N ASP A 261 16.18 -2.02 2.53
CA ASP A 261 16.84 -1.22 3.58
C ASP A 261 17.15 -2.05 4.82
N ILE A 262 16.42 -3.15 5.05
CA ILE A 262 16.72 -4.07 6.14
C ILE A 262 18.12 -4.67 6.03
N ASN A 263 18.65 -4.87 4.81
CA ASN A 263 19.99 -5.39 4.58
C ASN A 263 21.07 -4.44 5.09
N ALA A 264 20.84 -3.13 4.95
CA ALA A 264 21.78 -2.12 5.45
C ALA A 264 21.83 -2.10 6.99
N ILE A 265 20.71 -2.43 7.66
CA ILE A 265 20.61 -2.42 9.12
C ILE A 265 21.12 -3.73 9.71
N ALA A 266 20.64 -4.86 9.21
CA ALA A 266 20.94 -6.20 9.71
C ALA A 266 22.31 -6.74 9.25
N GLY A 267 22.82 -6.26 8.11
CA GLY A 267 24.02 -6.80 7.50
C GLY A 267 23.88 -8.30 7.20
N PRO A 268 24.92 -9.12 7.43
CA PRO A 268 24.86 -10.56 7.20
C PRO A 268 23.79 -11.31 8.01
N ALA A 269 23.31 -10.74 9.12
CA ALA A 269 22.33 -11.38 10.00
C ALA A 269 20.93 -11.53 9.36
N VAL A 270 20.66 -10.85 8.24
CA VAL A 270 19.40 -10.96 7.51
C VAL A 270 19.24 -12.29 6.76
N GLU A 271 20.34 -12.99 6.49
CA GLU A 271 20.32 -14.20 5.67
C GLU A 271 19.42 -15.26 6.29
N GLY A 272 18.44 -15.73 5.51
CA GLY A 272 17.51 -16.76 5.97
C GLY A 272 16.35 -16.24 6.80
N MET A 273 16.19 -14.92 6.97
CA MET A 273 14.98 -14.33 7.56
C MET A 273 13.77 -14.77 6.73
N LEU A 274 12.75 -15.28 7.41
CA LEU A 274 11.49 -15.64 6.80
C LEU A 274 10.55 -14.44 6.81
N LEU A 275 9.66 -14.35 5.84
CA LEU A 275 8.63 -13.33 5.86
C LEU A 275 7.42 -13.72 5.03
N THR A 276 6.27 -13.19 5.40
CA THR A 276 5.09 -13.21 4.53
C THR A 276 5.10 -11.97 3.65
N LEU A 277 4.83 -12.12 2.36
CA LEU A 277 4.66 -11.02 1.42
C LEU A 277 3.41 -11.31 0.57
N PRO A 278 2.81 -10.30 -0.08
CA PRO A 278 1.95 -10.56 -1.22
C PRO A 278 2.61 -11.54 -2.19
N ALA A 279 1.81 -12.39 -2.84
CA ALA A 279 2.30 -13.24 -3.93
C ALA A 279 3.10 -12.42 -4.96
N ASP A 280 4.09 -13.02 -5.60
CA ASP A 280 4.92 -12.31 -6.58
C ASP A 280 4.15 -12.13 -7.90
N PHE A 281 3.33 -11.08 -7.94
CA PHE A 281 2.53 -10.73 -9.10
C PHE A 281 3.39 -10.41 -10.34
N THR A 282 4.69 -10.12 -10.18
CA THR A 282 5.57 -9.87 -11.34
C THR A 282 5.81 -11.13 -12.19
N LEU A 283 5.60 -12.32 -11.60
CA LEU A 283 5.73 -13.60 -12.29
C LEU A 283 4.52 -13.92 -13.17
N ASN A 284 3.39 -13.23 -13.00
CA ASN A 284 2.22 -13.42 -13.85
C ASN A 284 2.48 -12.82 -15.24
N PRO A 285 2.42 -13.60 -16.34
CA PRO A 285 2.67 -13.11 -17.69
C PRO A 285 1.79 -11.92 -18.11
N VAL A 286 0.57 -11.81 -17.56
CA VAL A 286 -0.34 -10.68 -17.81
C VAL A 286 0.26 -9.34 -17.37
N ASN A 287 1.20 -9.36 -16.44
CA ASN A 287 1.85 -8.17 -15.89
C ASN A 287 3.13 -7.76 -16.62
N ALA A 288 3.54 -8.47 -17.68
CA ALA A 288 4.81 -8.22 -18.37
C ALA A 288 4.98 -6.75 -18.81
N GLU A 289 3.95 -6.15 -19.41
CA GLU A 289 3.97 -4.75 -19.84
C GLU A 289 3.99 -3.75 -18.67
N ILE A 290 3.38 -4.11 -17.53
CA ILE A 290 3.43 -3.28 -16.33
C ILE A 290 4.84 -3.33 -15.75
N VAL A 291 5.38 -4.53 -15.55
CA VAL A 291 6.76 -4.73 -15.07
C VAL A 291 7.76 -4.00 -15.97
N LYS A 292 7.55 -4.05 -17.29
CA LYS A 292 8.35 -3.26 -18.23
C LYS A 292 8.23 -1.75 -17.99
N ALA A 293 7.02 -1.23 -17.78
CA ALA A 293 6.80 0.19 -17.52
C ALA A 293 7.51 0.68 -16.24
N PHE A 294 7.54 -0.14 -15.18
CA PHE A 294 8.37 0.15 -13.99
C PHE A 294 9.86 0.23 -14.36
N LYS A 295 10.38 -0.77 -15.08
CA LYS A 295 11.79 -0.84 -15.49
C LYS A 295 12.21 0.33 -16.39
N ASP A 296 11.36 0.73 -17.34
CA ASP A 296 11.62 1.86 -18.24
C ASP A 296 11.79 3.19 -17.45
N LYS A 297 11.23 3.26 -16.24
CA LYS A 297 11.33 4.39 -15.31
C LYS A 297 12.35 4.19 -14.19
N LYS A 298 13.13 3.11 -14.24
CA LYS A 298 14.08 2.71 -13.19
C LYS A 298 13.41 2.49 -11.82
N ARG A 299 12.15 2.06 -11.82
CA ARG A 299 11.40 1.63 -10.64
C ARG A 299 11.44 0.11 -10.53
N ASP A 300 11.22 -0.42 -9.33
CA ASP A 300 11.16 -1.87 -9.09
C ASP A 300 9.71 -2.30 -8.87
N ALA A 301 9.18 -3.19 -9.72
CA ALA A 301 7.82 -3.71 -9.56
C ALA A 301 7.70 -4.83 -8.51
N SER A 302 8.83 -5.37 -8.02
CA SER A 302 8.87 -6.57 -7.20
C SER A 302 8.72 -6.33 -5.71
N GLY A 303 8.66 -5.07 -5.27
CA GLY A 303 8.40 -4.74 -3.87
C GLY A 303 6.98 -5.07 -3.42
N ALA A 304 6.72 -4.92 -2.11
CA ALA A 304 5.47 -5.37 -1.50
C ALA A 304 4.24 -4.57 -1.94
N PHE A 305 4.41 -3.28 -2.29
CA PHE A 305 3.28 -2.36 -2.43
C PHE A 305 3.15 -1.72 -3.82
N GLN A 306 4.12 -1.91 -4.71
CA GLN A 306 4.12 -1.30 -6.03
C GLN A 306 2.93 -1.75 -6.88
N LEU A 307 2.71 -3.07 -6.99
CA LEU A 307 1.61 -3.59 -7.81
C LEU A 307 0.24 -3.47 -7.14
N THR A 308 0.16 -3.42 -5.81
CA THR A 308 -1.09 -3.13 -5.09
C THR A 308 -1.48 -1.65 -5.21
N ALA A 309 -0.50 -0.73 -5.20
CA ALA A 309 -0.73 0.69 -5.45
C ALA A 309 -1.05 1.02 -6.91
N TYR A 310 -0.41 0.30 -7.85
CA TYR A 310 -0.81 0.32 -9.25
C TYR A 310 -2.27 -0.11 -9.37
N ALA A 311 -2.66 -1.23 -8.75
CA ALA A 311 -4.03 -1.73 -8.77
C ALA A 311 -5.01 -0.72 -8.14
N ALA A 312 -4.66 -0.08 -7.01
CA ALA A 312 -5.48 0.95 -6.37
C ALA A 312 -5.79 2.11 -7.32
N THR A 313 -4.77 2.61 -8.00
CA THR A 313 -4.91 3.69 -8.99
C THR A 313 -5.75 3.25 -10.18
N GLN A 314 -5.52 2.03 -10.66
CA GLN A 314 -6.29 1.46 -11.78
C GLN A 314 -7.78 1.33 -11.43
N VAL A 315 -8.14 0.80 -10.26
CA VAL A 315 -9.55 0.62 -9.90
C VAL A 315 -10.27 1.95 -9.70
N ILE A 316 -9.60 2.99 -9.18
CA ILE A 316 -10.17 4.34 -9.14
C ILE A 316 -10.46 4.83 -10.57
N ALA A 317 -9.49 4.72 -11.48
CA ALA A 317 -9.65 5.16 -12.86
C ALA A 317 -10.75 4.40 -13.60
N ASP A 318 -10.78 3.06 -13.47
CA ASP A 318 -11.78 2.20 -14.07
C ASP A 318 -13.16 2.41 -13.43
N GLY A 319 -13.22 2.71 -12.14
CA GLY A 319 -14.44 3.09 -11.42
C GLY A 319 -15.04 4.40 -11.92
N ILE A 320 -14.22 5.43 -12.15
CA ILE A 320 -14.67 6.70 -12.75
C ILE A 320 -15.20 6.49 -14.16
N LYS A 321 -14.50 5.68 -14.98
CA LYS A 321 -14.97 5.33 -16.34
C LYS A 321 -16.30 4.58 -16.30
N GLY A 322 -16.39 3.56 -15.47
CA GLY A 322 -17.57 2.70 -15.36
C GLY A 322 -18.79 3.41 -14.79
N ALA A 323 -18.60 4.28 -13.79
CA ALA A 323 -19.66 5.12 -13.24
C ALA A 323 -20.09 6.25 -14.20
N GLY A 324 -19.30 6.54 -15.24
CA GLY A 324 -19.50 7.69 -16.12
C GLY A 324 -19.46 9.04 -15.38
N SER A 325 -18.79 9.08 -14.22
CA SER A 325 -18.83 10.23 -13.31
C SER A 325 -17.58 10.29 -12.42
N GLU A 326 -17.12 11.51 -12.15
CA GLU A 326 -16.06 11.81 -11.16
C GLU A 326 -16.63 12.01 -9.74
N ASP A 327 -17.94 11.86 -9.55
CA ASP A 327 -18.58 11.90 -8.23
C ASP A 327 -18.12 10.69 -7.40
N PRO A 328 -17.39 10.89 -6.28
CA PRO A 328 -16.85 9.79 -5.49
C PRO A 328 -17.93 8.83 -4.97
N THR A 329 -19.16 9.30 -4.74
CA THR A 329 -20.27 8.44 -4.28
C THR A 329 -20.65 7.45 -5.36
N LYS A 330 -20.76 7.91 -6.61
CA LYS A 330 -21.06 7.03 -7.76
C LYS A 330 -19.92 6.08 -8.04
N VAL A 331 -18.68 6.54 -7.89
CA VAL A 331 -17.49 5.69 -8.03
C VAL A 331 -17.48 4.61 -6.95
N ALA A 332 -17.68 4.95 -5.68
CA ALA A 332 -17.75 4.00 -4.57
C ALA A 332 -18.82 2.93 -4.81
N GLN A 333 -20.04 3.34 -5.19
CA GLN A 333 -21.13 2.43 -5.55
C GLN A 333 -20.74 1.51 -6.71
N TYR A 334 -20.07 2.04 -7.73
CA TYR A 334 -19.59 1.24 -8.85
C TYR A 334 -18.51 0.24 -8.42
N LEU A 335 -17.56 0.63 -7.55
CA LEU A 335 -16.54 -0.27 -7.01
C LEU A 335 -17.16 -1.42 -6.21
N HIS A 336 -18.15 -1.14 -5.35
CA HIS A 336 -18.87 -2.17 -4.58
C HIS A 336 -19.63 -3.16 -5.47
N ALA A 337 -20.18 -2.70 -6.59
CA ALA A 337 -21.03 -3.50 -7.45
C ALA A 337 -20.28 -4.34 -8.51
N ASN A 338 -18.98 -4.08 -8.72
CA ASN A 338 -18.24 -4.62 -9.86
C ASN A 338 -16.92 -5.29 -9.46
N SER A 339 -16.36 -6.02 -10.43
CA SER A 339 -15.03 -6.63 -10.30
C SER A 339 -14.11 -6.15 -11.42
N PHE A 340 -12.82 -6.07 -11.12
CA PHE A 340 -11.79 -5.46 -11.97
C PHE A 340 -10.70 -6.47 -12.26
N GLN A 341 -10.15 -6.45 -13.47
CA GLN A 341 -8.93 -7.17 -13.78
C GLN A 341 -7.75 -6.24 -13.56
N THR A 342 -6.92 -6.58 -12.57
CA THR A 342 -5.80 -5.76 -12.11
C THR A 342 -4.53 -6.62 -12.04
N PRO A 343 -3.36 -6.04 -11.77
CA PRO A 343 -2.11 -6.81 -11.72
C PRO A 343 -2.08 -7.83 -10.58
N ILE A 344 -2.88 -7.59 -9.54
CA ILE A 344 -3.04 -8.50 -8.40
C ILE A 344 -4.13 -9.56 -8.65
N GLY A 345 -4.58 -9.70 -9.90
CA GLY A 345 -5.66 -10.62 -10.30
C GLY A 345 -7.03 -9.95 -10.30
N LYS A 346 -8.08 -10.79 -10.14
CA LYS A 346 -9.47 -10.34 -10.08
C LYS A 346 -9.71 -9.61 -8.75
N THR A 347 -9.86 -8.30 -8.82
CA THR A 347 -10.07 -7.42 -7.68
C THR A 347 -11.56 -7.14 -7.51
N SER A 348 -12.08 -7.44 -6.32
CA SER A 348 -13.46 -7.16 -5.90
C SER A 348 -13.53 -7.16 -4.39
N TRP A 349 -14.51 -6.46 -3.82
CA TRP A 349 -14.61 -6.26 -2.40
C TRP A 349 -15.83 -6.94 -1.78
N ASN A 350 -15.72 -7.26 -0.50
CA ASN A 350 -16.87 -7.53 0.34
C ASN A 350 -17.56 -6.20 0.72
N LYS A 351 -18.66 -6.28 1.48
CA LYS A 351 -19.43 -5.09 1.90
C LYS A 351 -18.66 -4.09 2.77
N GLN A 352 -17.54 -4.49 3.35
CA GLN A 352 -16.73 -3.65 4.23
C GLN A 352 -15.59 -2.95 3.47
N GLY A 353 -15.43 -3.23 2.17
CA GLY A 353 -14.32 -2.68 1.38
C GLY A 353 -13.03 -3.50 1.44
N ASP A 354 -13.09 -4.75 1.93
CA ASP A 354 -11.94 -5.66 1.94
C ASP A 354 -11.98 -6.60 0.73
N LEU A 355 -10.82 -7.00 0.23
CA LEU A 355 -10.74 -7.91 -0.91
C LEU A 355 -11.40 -9.26 -0.60
N ASN A 356 -12.19 -9.77 -1.55
CA ASN A 356 -12.78 -11.12 -1.44
C ASN A 356 -11.72 -12.24 -1.52
N ALA A 357 -10.57 -11.97 -2.17
CA ALA A 357 -9.46 -12.88 -2.26
C ALA A 357 -8.14 -12.08 -2.34
N PHE A 358 -7.16 -12.52 -1.56
CA PHE A 358 -5.79 -12.03 -1.60
C PHE A 358 -4.87 -13.14 -1.09
N GLU A 359 -3.67 -13.25 -1.66
CA GLU A 359 -2.72 -14.31 -1.34
C GLU A 359 -1.44 -13.74 -0.75
N PHE A 360 -1.07 -14.30 0.40
CA PHE A 360 0.24 -14.12 0.99
C PHE A 360 1.06 -15.39 0.83
N GLU A 361 2.29 -15.25 0.38
CA GLU A 361 3.27 -16.32 0.29
C GLU A 361 4.37 -16.12 1.34
N VAL A 362 5.06 -17.21 1.69
CA VAL A 362 6.24 -17.14 2.54
C VAL A 362 7.48 -17.12 1.68
N PHE A 363 8.40 -16.22 2.00
CA PHE A 363 9.68 -16.07 1.33
C PHE A 363 10.83 -16.27 2.32
N THR A 364 12.00 -16.62 1.78
CA THR A 364 13.28 -16.45 2.45
C THR A 364 13.94 -15.19 1.90
N TRP A 365 14.40 -14.32 2.79
CA TRP A 365 15.15 -13.12 2.45
C TRP A 365 16.66 -13.38 2.48
N HIS A 366 17.39 -12.75 1.56
CA HIS A 366 18.82 -12.96 1.37
C HIS A 366 19.61 -11.68 1.60
N LYS A 367 20.88 -11.83 1.98
CA LYS A 367 21.81 -10.72 2.25
C LYS A 367 22.10 -9.84 1.04
N ASP A 368 21.85 -10.32 -0.18
CA ASP A 368 21.96 -9.55 -1.42
C ASP A 368 20.70 -8.72 -1.75
N GLY A 369 19.67 -8.79 -0.89
CA GLY A 369 18.39 -8.08 -1.04
C GLY A 369 17.39 -8.84 -1.90
N SER A 370 17.73 -10.02 -2.41
CA SER A 370 16.80 -10.90 -3.11
C SER A 370 15.91 -11.67 -2.15
N LYS A 371 14.84 -12.23 -2.70
CA LYS A 371 13.92 -13.12 -2.01
C LYS A 371 13.64 -14.36 -2.85
N THR A 372 13.42 -15.48 -2.18
CA THR A 372 13.00 -16.73 -2.83
C THR A 372 11.73 -17.26 -2.18
N SER A 373 10.74 -17.62 -3.00
CA SER A 373 9.50 -18.23 -2.48
C SER A 373 9.83 -19.55 -1.79
N TYR A 374 9.32 -19.74 -0.59
CA TYR A 374 9.55 -20.92 0.23
C TYR A 374 8.61 -22.04 -0.23
N LYS A 375 9.17 -23.10 -0.84
CA LYS A 375 8.40 -24.26 -1.36
C LYS A 375 8.09 -25.30 -0.27
#